data_AF-A0A919GNM5-F1
#
_entry.id   AF-A0A919GNM5-F1
#
_cell.length_a   1.000
_cell.length_b   1.000
_cell.length_c   1.000
_cell.angle_alpha   90.00
_cell.angle_beta   90.00
_cell.angle_gamma   90.00
#
_symmetry.space_group_name_H-M   'P 1'
#
loop_
_entity.id
_entity.type
_entity.pdbx_description
1 polymer ?
#
loop_
_entity_poly.entity_id
_entity_poly.type
_entity_poly.pdbx_seq_one_letter_code
_entity_poly.pdbx_strand_id
1 'polypeptide(L)'
;MPTKQSPRTPIKPEDLNAPFFSVPEAAWLLKCSYDTVLRAIRSERLGASQEGKGGAIRISREDLDAYYASTRIGPPIRSARRRPTSLAA
;
A
#
# COMPACT_ATOMS: atom_id res chain seq x y z
N MET A 1 7.23 -25.56 -7.27
CA MET A 1 7.28 -24.96 -5.91
C MET A 1 6.22 -23.87 -5.84
N PRO A 2 5.06 -24.07 -5.17
CA PRO A 2 4.11 -22.99 -4.99
C PRO A 2 4.72 -22.01 -3.97
N THR A 3 5.14 -20.82 -4.44
CA THR A 3 5.48 -19.73 -3.54
C THR A 3 4.20 -19.38 -2.79
N LYS A 4 4.21 -19.55 -1.47
CA LYS A 4 3.11 -19.24 -0.56
C LYS A 4 2.79 -17.74 -0.73
N GLN A 5 1.89 -17.43 -1.65
CA GLN A 5 1.58 -16.06 -2.03
C GLN A 5 0.81 -15.47 -0.85
N SER A 6 1.45 -14.57 -0.11
CA SER A 6 0.78 -13.85 0.98
C SER A 6 -0.54 -13.27 0.45
N PRO A 7 -1.63 -13.43 1.21
CA PRO A 7 -2.95 -13.04 0.74
C PRO A 7 -2.93 -11.57 0.30
N ARG A 8 -3.36 -11.31 -0.95
CA ARG A 8 -3.45 -9.97 -1.55
C ARG A 8 -4.58 -9.13 -0.95
N THR A 9 -5.22 -9.61 0.10
CA THR A 9 -6.34 -8.98 0.77
C THR A 9 -5.84 -8.18 1.97
N PRO A 10 -6.39 -6.98 2.22
CA PRO A 10 -6.13 -6.24 3.45
C PRO A 10 -6.54 -7.10 4.66
N ILE A 11 -5.66 -7.20 5.65
CA ILE A 11 -5.90 -7.95 6.88
C ILE A 11 -5.87 -6.96 8.04
N LYS A 12 -6.81 -7.06 8.96
CA LYS A 12 -6.81 -6.24 10.16
C LYS A 12 -5.58 -6.61 11.01
N PRO A 13 -4.72 -5.65 11.41
CA PRO A 13 -3.60 -5.94 12.29
C PRO A 13 -4.11 -6.50 13.62
N GLU A 14 -3.38 -7.49 14.15
CA GLU A 14 -3.63 -8.04 15.48
C GLU A 14 -3.40 -6.96 16.55
N ASP A 15 -2.33 -6.18 16.40
CA ASP A 15 -1.95 -5.08 17.28
C ASP A 15 -1.87 -3.74 16.55
N LEU A 16 -2.77 -2.81 16.89
CA LEU A 16 -2.78 -1.44 16.35
C LEU A 16 -1.59 -0.58 16.82
N ASN A 17 -0.89 -1.02 17.86
CA ASN A 17 0.28 -0.31 18.42
C ASN A 17 1.62 -0.97 18.08
N ALA A 18 1.62 -1.95 17.17
CA ALA A 18 2.86 -2.56 16.74
C ALA A 18 3.81 -1.51 16.13
N PRO A 19 5.14 -1.61 16.37
CA PRO A 19 6.12 -0.71 15.76
C PRO A 19 6.27 -0.95 14.25
N PHE A 20 5.94 -2.15 13.79
CA PHE A 20 6.04 -2.56 12.39
C PHE A 20 4.77 -3.27 11.94
N PHE A 21 4.35 -3.00 10.71
CA PHE A 21 3.20 -3.61 10.07
C PHE A 21 3.60 -4.33 8.79
N SER A 22 2.93 -5.42 8.49
CA SER A 22 3.03 -6.08 7.20
C SER A 22 2.25 -5.31 6.13
N VAL A 23 2.54 -5.57 4.86
CA VAL A 23 1.84 -4.94 3.71
C VAL A 23 0.30 -5.10 3.75
N PRO A 24 -0.29 -6.28 4.06
CA PRO A 24 -1.75 -6.39 4.15
C PRO A 24 -2.35 -5.61 5.33
N GLU A 25 -1.62 -5.47 6.43
CA GLU A 25 -2.04 -4.66 7.59
C GLU A 25 -1.95 -3.17 7.29
N ALA A 26 -0.87 -2.73 6.65
CA ALA A 26 -0.71 -1.37 6.14
C ALA A 26 -1.83 -1.01 5.16
N ALA A 27 -2.22 -1.92 4.26
CA ALA A 27 -3.34 -1.73 3.34
C ALA A 27 -4.67 -1.53 4.07
N TRP A 28 -4.88 -2.27 5.16
CA TRP A 28 -6.07 -2.13 6.00
C TRP A 28 -6.09 -0.78 6.73
N LEU A 29 -4.96 -0.36 7.32
CA LEU A 29 -4.82 0.92 8.01
C LEU A 29 -5.02 2.11 7.07
N LEU A 30 -4.43 2.06 5.87
CA LEU A 30 -4.55 3.09 4.85
C LEU A 30 -5.87 3.03 4.06
N LYS A 31 -6.74 2.03 4.35
CA LYS A 31 -8.00 1.78 3.63
C LYS A 31 -7.82 1.72 2.10
N CYS A 32 -6.75 1.08 1.65
CA CYS A 32 -6.40 0.98 0.23
C CYS A 32 -6.11 -0.48 -0.18
N SER A 33 -5.87 -0.71 -1.47
CA SER A 33 -5.56 -2.06 -1.96
C SER A 33 -4.11 -2.45 -1.66
N TYR A 34 -3.86 -3.75 -1.51
CA TYR A 34 -2.51 -4.29 -1.36
C TYR A 34 -1.57 -3.83 -2.49
N ASP A 35 -2.04 -3.83 -3.74
CA ASP A 35 -1.28 -3.33 -4.89
C ASP A 35 -0.96 -1.84 -4.81
N THR A 36 -1.84 -1.03 -4.21
CA THR A 36 -1.58 0.39 -3.96
C THR A 36 -0.39 0.56 -3.00
N VAL A 37 -0.34 -0.21 -1.93
CA VAL A 37 0.77 -0.17 -0.96
C VAL A 37 2.07 -0.65 -1.60
N LEU A 38 2.04 -1.77 -2.34
CA LEU A 38 3.23 -2.24 -3.07
C LEU A 38 3.72 -1.21 -4.08
N ARG A 39 2.81 -0.53 -4.79
CA ARG A 39 3.18 0.53 -5.72
C ARG A 39 3.80 1.72 -4.99
N ALA A 40 3.28 2.09 -3.82
CA ALA A 40 3.84 3.15 -2.99
C ALA A 40 5.28 2.82 -2.56
N ILE A 41 5.52 1.59 -2.10
CA ILE A 41 6.85 1.09 -1.74
C ILE A 41 7.79 1.10 -2.94
N ARG A 42 7.36 0.55 -4.09
CA ARG A 42 8.17 0.55 -5.33
C ARG A 42 8.48 1.95 -5.85
N SER A 43 7.63 2.93 -5.54
CA SER A 43 7.85 4.34 -5.90
C SER A 43 8.62 5.12 -4.83
N GLU A 44 9.15 4.44 -3.81
CA GLU A 44 9.91 5.04 -2.69
C GLU A 44 9.12 6.10 -1.90
N ARG A 45 7.79 6.10 -2.04
CA ARG A 45 6.89 7.00 -1.30
C ARG A 45 6.57 6.51 0.10
N LEU A 46 6.72 5.21 0.33
CA LEU A 46 6.51 4.56 1.61
C LEU A 46 7.79 3.83 1.98
N GLY A 47 8.42 4.24 3.08
CA GLY A 47 9.58 3.56 3.63
C GLY A 47 9.22 2.13 4.01
N ALA A 48 9.99 1.16 3.53
CA ALA A 48 9.78 -0.23 3.87
C ALA A 48 11.12 -0.90 4.10
N SER A 49 11.19 -1.67 5.18
CA SER A 49 12.36 -2.47 5.52
C SER A 49 12.09 -3.92 5.14
N GLN A 50 12.96 -4.48 4.30
CA GLN A 50 12.87 -5.88 3.89
C GLN A 50 13.78 -6.73 4.78
N GLU A 51 13.20 -7.63 5.56
CA GLU A 51 13.98 -8.49 6.46
C GLU A 51 14.57 -9.69 5.70
N GLY A 52 15.76 -9.53 5.12
CA GLY A 52 16.60 -10.65 4.63
C GLY A 52 16.19 -11.31 3.30
N LYS A 53 16.93 -12.38 2.93
CA LYS A 53 16.77 -13.12 1.66
C LYS A 53 15.48 -13.96 1.68
N GLY A 54 14.43 -13.43 1.06
CA GLY A 54 13.06 -13.97 1.11
C GLY A 54 12.09 -13.13 1.95
N GLY A 55 12.57 -11.99 2.46
CA GLY A 55 11.99 -11.21 3.55
C GLY A 55 10.60 -10.67 3.33
N ALA A 56 9.77 -10.87 4.37
CA ALA A 56 8.53 -10.14 4.53
C ALA A 56 8.82 -8.64 4.55
N ILE A 57 8.07 -7.89 3.76
CA ILE A 57 8.14 -6.43 3.76
C ILE A 57 7.45 -5.95 5.03
N ARG A 58 8.19 -5.22 5.87
CA ARG A 58 7.65 -4.54 7.05
C ARG A 58 7.75 -3.04 6.87
N ILE A 59 6.70 -2.35 7.27
CA ILE A 59 6.57 -0.90 7.18
C ILE A 59 6.50 -0.38 8.61
N SER A 60 7.31 0.61 8.95
CA SER A 60 7.26 1.19 10.29
C SER A 60 5.99 2.01 10.49
N ARG A 61 5.56 2.15 11.74
CA ARG A 61 4.44 3.04 12.07
C ARG A 61 4.70 4.49 11.65
N GLU A 62 5.92 4.96 11.86
CA GLU A 62 6.34 6.33 11.51
C GLU A 62 6.23 6.59 10.01
N ASP A 63 6.66 5.63 9.17
CA ASP A 63 6.53 5.72 7.72
C ASP A 63 5.06 5.74 7.27
N LEU A 64 4.20 4.96 7.93
CA LEU A 64 2.76 4.96 7.66
C LEU A 64 2.11 6.29 8.02
N ASP A 65 2.44 6.86 9.18
CA ASP A 65 1.92 8.14 9.63
C ASP A 65 2.42 9.28 8.73
N ALA A 66 3.69 9.27 8.33
CA ALA A 66 4.26 10.22 7.37
C ALA A 66 3.61 10.11 5.98
N TYR A 67 3.39 8.88 5.50
CA TYR A 67 2.69 8.64 4.24
C TYR A 67 1.23 9.08 4.31
N TYR A 68 0.53 8.79 5.41
CA TYR A 68 -0.84 9.23 5.62
C TYR A 68 -0.94 10.76 5.68
N ALA A 69 -0.04 11.42 6.40
CA ALA A 69 0.03 12.89 6.46
C ALA A 69 0.27 13.52 5.09
N SER A 70 1.23 12.98 4.31
CA SER A 70 1.54 13.49 2.96
C SER A 70 0.42 13.22 1.95
N THR A 71 -0.32 12.11 2.08
CA THR A 71 -1.46 11.81 1.21
C THR A 71 -2.75 12.52 1.61
N ARG A 72 -2.90 12.97 2.87
CA ARG A 72 -4.04 13.78 3.34
C ARG A 72 -4.07 15.18 2.72
N ILE A 73 -2.91 15.69 2.31
CA ILE A 73 -2.77 16.95 1.53
C ILE A 73 -3.08 16.71 0.04
N GLY A 74 -3.18 15.44 -0.38
CA GLY A 74 -3.68 15.00 -1.67
C GLY A 74 -2.68 15.21 -2.82
N PRO A 75 -2.25 14.15 -3.55
CA PRO A 75 -1.77 14.38 -4.90
C PRO A 75 -2.92 15.02 -5.71
N PRO A 76 -2.63 16.01 -6.58
CA PRO A 76 -3.67 16.71 -7.31
C PRO A 76 -4.52 15.70 -8.08
N ILE A 77 -5.83 15.95 -8.08
CA ILE A 77 -6.89 15.27 -8.83
C ILE A 77 -6.49 15.21 -10.32
N ARG A 78 -5.58 14.32 -10.69
CA ARG A 78 -5.14 14.06 -12.07
C ARG A 78 -5.29 12.56 -12.27
N SER A 79 -6.23 12.07 -13.06
CA SER A 79 -6.98 12.71 -14.14
C SER A 79 -8.33 12.01 -14.25
N ALA A 80 -9.38 12.78 -14.55
CA ALA A 80 -10.58 12.21 -15.12
C ALA A 80 -10.14 11.38 -16.34
N ARG A 81 -10.14 10.04 -16.20
CA ARG A 81 -10.04 9.14 -17.33
C ARG A 81 -11.30 9.38 -18.15
N ARG A 82 -11.23 10.36 -19.08
CA ARG A 82 -12.23 10.53 -20.13
C ARG A 82 -12.32 9.18 -20.82
N ARG A 83 -13.37 8.42 -20.52
CA ARG A 83 -13.76 7.30 -21.37
C ARG A 83 -13.99 7.92 -22.75
N PRO A 84 -13.33 7.46 -23.82
CA PRO A 84 -13.83 7.77 -25.15
C PRO A 84 -15.20 7.09 -25.22
N THR A 85 -16.25 7.91 -25.27
CA THR A 85 -17.58 7.46 -25.65
C THR A 85 -17.44 6.93 -27.07
N SER A 86 -17.48 5.61 -27.28
CA SER A 86 -17.64 5.07 -28.62
C SER A 86 -19.07 5.38 -29.04
N LEU A 87 -19.23 6.52 -29.71
CA LEU A 87 -20.39 6.79 -30.55
C LEU A 87 -19.94 6.47 -31.98
N ALA A 88 -20.16 5.22 -32.37
CA ALA A 88 -20.13 4.75 -33.75
C ALA A 88 -21.34 3.81 -33.83
N ALA A 89 -22.49 4.35 -34.25
CA ALA A 89 -22.95 4.40 -35.65
C ALA A 89 -23.51 3.05 -36.07
#